data_AF-A0A4P9ZZX3-F1
#
_entry.id   AF-A0A4P9ZZX3-F1
#
_cell.length_a   1.000
_cell.length_b   1.000
_cell.length_c   1.000
_cell.angle_alpha   90.00
_cell.angle_beta   90.00
_cell.angle_gamma   90.00
#
_symmetry.space_group_name_H-M   'P 1'
#
loop_
_entity.id
_entity.type
_entity.pdbx_description
1 polymer ?
#
loop_
_entity_poly.entity_id
_entity_poly.type
_entity_poly.pdbx_seq_one_letter_code
_entity_poly.pdbx_strand_id
1 'polypeptide(L)' 'RPTQKNKGRCFMCRAKIPLAKQAINKCKCDYVFCDTHRYPDRHDCDFDHCQRDRALIAKNNPRLNDKPTGGRSFVRIQ' A
#
# COMPACT_ATOMS: atom_id res chain seq x y z
N ARG A 1 17.43 12.70 2.84
CA ARG A 1 17.14 11.34 3.34
C ARG A 1 18.29 10.41 2.96
N PRO A 2 18.94 9.70 3.90
CA PRO A 2 20.00 8.76 3.55
C PRO A 2 19.41 7.61 2.74
N THR A 3 19.90 7.41 1.53
CA THR A 3 19.45 6.32 0.66
C THR A 3 20.05 4.99 1.13
N GLN A 4 19.25 3.92 1.13
CA GLN A 4 19.75 2.60 1.53
C GLN A 4 20.71 2.06 0.47
N LYS A 5 22.01 2.10 0.78
CA LYS A 5 23.08 1.59 -0.09
C LYS A 5 22.97 0.08 -0.31
N ASN A 6 22.67 -0.69 0.73
CA ASN A 6 22.57 -2.16 0.66
C ASN A 6 21.12 -2.63 0.82
N LYS A 7 20.50 -3.03 -0.29
CA LYS A 7 19.11 -3.49 -0.38
C LYS A 7 18.94 -4.98 -0.03
N GLY A 8 20.05 -5.70 0.17
CA GLY A 8 20.05 -7.10 0.59
C GLY A 8 19.92 -7.32 2.09
N ARG A 9 19.75 -6.25 2.87
CA ARG A 9 19.56 -6.31 4.32
C ARG A 9 18.41 -5.44 4.75
N CYS A 10 17.74 -5.84 5.83
CA CYS A 10 16.70 -5.03 6.46
C CYS A 10 17.28 -3.72 6.98
N PHE A 11 16.60 -2.60 6.75
CA PHE A 11 17.04 -1.28 7.23
C PHE A 11 17.04 -1.18 8.77
N MET A 12 16.11 -1.86 9.46
CA MET A 12 16.04 -1.83 10.93
C MET A 12 16.92 -2.87 11.61
N CYS A 13 16.71 -4.17 11.33
CA CYS A 13 17.37 -5.26 12.04
C CYS A 13 18.62 -5.81 11.34
N ARG A 14 18.98 -5.30 10.14
CA ARG A 14 20.15 -5.73 9.34
C ARG A 14 20.17 -7.22 8.94
N ALA A 15 19.06 -7.94 9.14
CA ALA A 15 18.86 -9.31 8.70
C ALA A 15 19.04 -9.43 7.18
N LYS A 16 19.63 -10.52 6.71
CA LYS A 16 19.84 -10.80 5.29
C LYS A 16 18.50 -11.12 4.63
N ILE A 17 18.24 -10.49 3.48
CA ILE A 17 16.99 -10.66 2.73
C ILE A 17 17.31 -11.41 1.43
N PRO A 18 16.64 -12.55 1.16
CA PRO A 18 16.75 -13.25 -0.11
C PRO A 18 16.39 -12.32 -1.28
N LEU A 19 17.06 -12.47 -2.43
CA LEU A 19 16.86 -11.61 -3.60
C LEU A 19 15.38 -11.49 -4.01
N ALA A 20 14.66 -12.62 -4.01
CA ALA A 20 13.22 -12.68 -4.31
C ALA A 20 12.37 -11.84 -3.35
N LYS A 21 12.76 -11.76 -2.07
CA LYS A 21 12.02 -11.01 -1.04
C LYS A 21 12.36 -9.51 -1.03
N GLN A 22 13.43 -9.08 -1.69
CA GLN A 22 13.82 -7.65 -1.71
C GLN A 22 12.79 -6.79 -2.45
N ALA A 23 12.28 -7.26 -3.58
CA ALA A 23 11.26 -6.56 -4.35
C ALA A 23 9.92 -6.54 -3.60
N ILE A 24 9.57 -7.67 -2.99
CA ILE A 24 8.34 -7.80 -2.20
C ILE A 24 8.44 -6.84 -1.02
N ASN A 25 9.44 -6.96 -0.16
CA ASN A 25 9.58 -6.21 1.09
C ASN A 25 10.13 -4.79 0.92
N LYS A 26 10.02 -4.23 -0.28
CA LYS A 26 10.22 -2.81 -0.52
C LYS A 26 9.01 -2.05 0.03
N CYS A 27 9.22 -1.20 1.01
CA CYS A 27 8.19 -0.29 1.50
C CYS A 27 8.05 0.93 0.57
N LYS A 28 6.91 1.63 0.64
CA LYS A 28 6.68 2.89 -0.09
C LYS A 28 7.62 4.01 0.35
N CYS A 29 8.23 3.90 1.52
CA CYS A 29 9.29 4.79 1.99
C CYS A 29 10.67 4.50 1.36
N ASP A 30 10.73 3.71 0.29
CA ASP A 30 11.91 3.33 -0.51
C ASP A 30 13.00 2.52 0.22
N TYR A 31 12.70 2.03 1.42
CA TYR A 31 13.54 1.12 2.19
C TYR A 31 13.09 -0.34 2.05
N VAL A 32 14.04 -1.27 2.23
CA VAL A 32 13.82 -2.71 2.16
C VAL A 32 13.91 -3.31 3.56
N PHE A 33 12.91 -4.12 3.91
CA PHE A 33 12.76 -4.72 5.24
C PHE A 33 12.66 -6.25 5.18
N CYS A 34 12.78 -6.93 6.33
CA CYS A 34 12.45 -8.36 6.43
C CYS A 34 10.93 -8.56 6.62
N ASP A 35 10.47 -9.80 6.57
CA ASP A 35 9.04 -10.13 6.62
C ASP A 35 8.33 -9.61 7.89
N THR A 36 9.04 -9.51 9.00
CA THR A 36 8.54 -8.96 10.27
C THR A 36 8.44 -7.44 10.29
N HIS A 37 9.34 -6.74 9.59
CA HIS A 37 9.44 -5.28 9.56
C HIS A 37 8.84 -4.67 8.28
N ARG A 38 8.21 -5.48 7.43
CA ARG A 38 7.54 -5.05 6.20
C ARG A 38 6.37 -4.10 6.49
N TYR A 39 5.67 -4.32 7.60
CA TYR A 39 4.49 -3.54 7.97
C TYR A 39 4.89 -2.14 8.49
N PRO A 40 4.15 -1.08 8.14
CA PRO A 40 4.44 0.28 8.56
C PRO A 40 4.36 0.49 10.07
N ASP A 41 3.60 -0.33 10.81
CA ASP A 41 3.56 -0.26 12.29
C ASP A 41 4.84 -0.78 12.95
N ARG A 42 5.62 -1.57 12.20
CA ARG A 42 6.81 -2.27 12.71
C ARG A 42 8.09 -1.52 12.38
N HIS A 43 8.04 -0.40 11.68
CA HIS A 43 9.18 0.47 11.43
C HIS A 43 8.72 1.92 11.46
N ASP A 44 9.62 2.87 11.72
CA ASP A 44 9.28 4.29 11.65
C ASP A 44 9.08 4.74 10.20
N CYS A 45 7.92 4.37 9.63
CA CYS A 45 7.55 4.68 8.26
C CYS A 45 7.19 6.16 8.15
N ASP A 46 8.07 6.91 7.49
CA ASP A 46 7.91 8.33 7.15
C ASP A 46 6.88 8.60 6.02
N PHE A 47 6.30 7.56 5.43
CA PHE A 47 5.34 7.72 4.34
C PHE A 47 3.93 7.92 4.89
N ASP A 48 3.26 9.02 4.51
CA ASP A 48 1.87 9.28 4.91
C ASP A 48 0.88 8.37 4.16
N HIS A 49 0.61 7.22 4.75
CA HIS A 49 -0.37 6.26 4.26
C HIS A 49 -1.80 6.84 4.31
N CYS A 50 -2.13 7.62 5.35
CA CYS A 50 -3.46 8.16 5.54
C CYS A 50 -3.85 9.14 4.44
N GLN A 51 -2.96 10.06 4.05
CA GLN A 51 -3.23 10.99 2.97
C GLN A 51 -3.43 10.27 1.64
N ARG A 52 -2.60 9.26 1.35
CA ARG A 52 -2.74 8.46 0.12
C ARG A 52 -4.08 7.73 0.07
N ASP A 53 -4.46 7.09 1.16
CA ASP A 53 -5.70 6.31 1.21
C ASP A 53 -6.93 7.21 1.14
N ARG A 54 -6.88 8.39 1.80
CA ARG A 54 -7.91 9.44 1.64
C ARG A 54 -8.05 9.90 0.20
N ALA A 55 -6.94 10.14 -0.51
CA ALA A 55 -6.97 10.54 -1.91
C ALA A 55 -7.57 9.44 -2.80
N LEU A 56 -7.27 8.17 -2.52
CA LEU A 56 -7.82 7.04 -3.25
C LEU A 56 -9.33 6.89 -3.00
N ILE A 57 -9.77 6.99 -1.74
CA ILE A 57 -11.19 6.95 -1.37
C ILE A 57 -11.94 8.12 -2.02
N ALA A 58 -11.40 9.33 -1.93
CA ALA A 58 -12.00 10.52 -2.54
C ALA A 58 -12.18 10.38 -4.06
N LYS A 59 -11.25 9.71 -4.75
CA LYS A 59 -11.34 9.43 -6.18
C LYS A 59 -12.39 8.37 -6.52
N ASN A 60 -12.58 7.38 -5.65
CA ASN A 60 -13.47 6.24 -5.90
C ASN A 60 -14.90 6.45 -5.36
N ASN A 61 -15.12 7.44 -4.50
CA ASN A 61 -16.44 7.71 -3.95
C ASN A 61 -17.40 8.15 -5.08
N PRO A 62 -18.55 7.47 -5.24
CA PRO A 62 -19.58 7.94 -6.15
C PRO A 62 -20.10 9.28 -5.66
N ARG A 63 -20.38 10.20 -6.57
CA ARG A 63 -20.96 11.49 -6.21
C ARG A 63 -22.41 11.25 -5.81
N LEU A 64 -22.92 12.08 -4.90
CA LEU A 64 -24.27 11.95 -4.34
C LEU A 64 -25.39 11.89 -5.39
N ASN A 65 -25.13 12.39 -6.61
CA ASN A 65 -26.10 12.39 -7.72
C ASN A 65 -25.72 11.44 -8.88
N ASP A 66 -24.69 10.59 -8.72
CA ASP A 66 -24.34 9.59 -9.74
C ASP A 66 -25.41 8.50 -9.74
N LYS A 67 -26.38 8.63 -10.65
CA LYS A 67 -27.30 7.54 -10.96
C LYS A 67 -26.51 6.46 -11.68
N PRO A 68 -26.58 5.18 -11.25
CA PRO A 68 -25.99 4.09 -12.01
C PRO A 68 -26.59 4.10 -13.42
N THR A 69 -25.75 4.37 -14.42
CA THR A 69 -26.19 4.46 -15.81
C THR A 69 -26.31 3.05 -16.35
N GLY A 70 -27.49 2.44 -16.19
CA GLY A 70 -27.85 1.17 -16.82
C GLY A 70 -28.26 0.08 -15.83
N GLY A 71 -29.56 -0.23 -15.82
CA GLY A 71 -30.13 -1.33 -15.05
C GLY A 71 -31.56 -1.64 -15.50
N ARG A 72 -31.75 -2.03 -16.76
CA ARG A 72 -33.00 -2.66 -17.23
C ARG A 72 -32.95 -4.16 -16.89
N SER A 73 -33.14 -4.51 -15.63
CA SER A 73 -33.53 -5.89 -15.23
C SER A 73 -33.88 -5.95 -13.73
N PHE A 74 -34.78 -5.09 -13.27
CA PHE A 74 -35.60 -5.44 -12.11
C PHE A 74 -36.94 -5.94 -12.64
N VAL A 75 -36.94 -7.12 -13.29
CA VAL A 75 -38.20 -7.85 -13.39
C VAL A 75 -38.46 -8.36 -11.99
N ARG A 76 -39.46 -7.77 -11.33
CA ARG A 76 -39.98 -8.23 -10.04
C ARG A 76 -40.37 -9.70 -10.24
N ILE A 77 -39.64 -10.62 -9.60
CA ILE A 77 -40.00 -12.04 -9.59
C ILE A 77 -41.39 -12.12 -8.94
N GLN A 78 -42.37 -12.60 -9.71
CA GLN A 78 -43.73 -12.88 -9.23
C GLN A 78 -43.73 -14.04 -8.24
#